data_AF-A0A849ZDY4-F1
#
_entry.id   AF-A0A849ZDY4-F1
#
_cell.length_a   1.000
_cell.length_b   1.000
_cell.length_c   1.000
_cell.angle_alpha   90.00
_cell.angle_beta   90.00
_cell.angle_gamma   90.00
#
_symmetry.space_group_name_H-M   'P 1'
#
loop_
_entity.id
_entity.type
_entity.pdbx_description
1 polymer ?
#
loop_
_entity_poly.entity_id
_entity_poly.type
_entity_poly.pdbx_seq_one_letter_code
_entity_poly.pdbx_strand_id
1 'polypeptide(L)'
;MLIQQLRRVIADPTARSFRVVGDDFHGLTFADLKAAAAEYDDALRVVPSALRETVKSEHEAHAREVQLTLRASSRDVYQRVRGYLAVAQRTGFELVWPTVAALGISQILAGAGAYRLVSLLGEYANALGYDGVSELSAAIDDMVRRANRSIYADSISTSLFALRCVALRRSGRSALADALLAGPPPLTMDEQSWRIVRSIDLAASIDDGKARFTELARIAFDEFEREQAALTYHLDGRLELRGAPDWIQKRLRIQSVTLPVIEGGRLSFRKELLPDGFDLTDHRARVEGPGRAFFDAVTQSPEAFRATVAYVVRRFGRVSPHGLPVYGAGGLPLETAPFDD
;
A
#
# COMPACT_ATOMS: atom_id res chain seq x y z
N MET A 1 -21.43 9.40 1.98
CA MET A 1 -20.60 8.32 1.44
C MET A 1 -20.54 7.17 2.43
N LEU A 2 -20.32 5.95 1.95
CA LEU A 2 -20.34 4.73 2.76
C LEU A 2 -19.34 4.77 3.94
N ILE A 3 -18.12 5.26 3.72
CA ILE A 3 -17.12 5.42 4.79
C ILE A 3 -17.63 6.30 5.93
N GLN A 4 -18.38 7.35 5.64
CA GLN A 4 -18.94 8.22 6.68
C GLN A 4 -20.02 7.51 7.50
N GLN A 5 -20.80 6.62 6.87
CA GLN A 5 -21.78 5.82 7.58
C GLN A 5 -21.10 4.78 8.47
N LEU A 6 -20.05 4.11 7.94
CA LEU A 6 -19.25 3.17 8.72
C LEU A 6 -18.60 3.85 9.93
N ARG A 7 -18.03 5.06 9.77
CA ARG A 7 -17.50 5.88 10.87
C ARG A 7 -18.53 6.19 11.97
N ARG A 8 -19.78 6.47 11.59
CA ARG A 8 -20.87 6.69 12.56
C ARG A 8 -21.21 5.42 13.31
N VAL A 9 -21.28 4.29 12.61
CA VAL A 9 -21.57 2.97 13.21
C VAL A 9 -20.54 2.61 14.27
N ILE A 10 -19.25 2.87 14.01
CA ILE A 10 -18.17 2.59 14.98
C ILE A 10 -17.88 3.73 15.96
N ALA A 11 -18.67 4.82 15.90
CA ALA A 11 -18.49 6.03 16.71
C ALA A 11 -17.07 6.65 16.64
N ASP A 12 -16.37 6.52 15.51
CA ASP A 12 -15.07 7.15 15.26
C ASP A 12 -15.13 7.99 13.97
N PRO A 13 -15.39 9.30 14.07
CA PRO A 13 -15.50 10.19 12.90
C PRO A 13 -14.19 10.38 12.15
N THR A 14 -13.05 10.00 12.74
CA THR A 14 -11.72 10.18 12.18
C THR A 14 -11.09 8.87 11.70
N ALA A 15 -11.79 7.74 11.85
CA ALA A 15 -11.28 6.44 11.45
C ALA A 15 -10.90 6.44 9.97
N ARG A 16 -9.67 6.00 9.67
CA ARG A 16 -9.18 5.85 8.30
C ARG A 16 -9.93 4.70 7.59
N SER A 17 -10.03 4.73 6.27
CA SER A 17 -10.81 3.76 5.48
C SER A 17 -10.48 2.30 5.82
N PHE A 18 -9.20 1.98 6.05
CA PHE A 18 -8.76 0.63 6.40
C PHE A 18 -9.21 0.16 7.80
N ARG A 19 -9.63 1.06 8.69
CA ARG A 19 -10.14 0.73 10.04
C ARG A 19 -11.63 0.43 10.05
N VAL A 20 -12.35 0.82 9.00
CA VAL A 20 -13.82 0.76 8.96
C VAL A 20 -14.36 -0.31 8.03
N VAL A 21 -13.50 -1.26 7.62
CA VAL A 21 -13.82 -2.34 6.69
C VAL A 21 -13.72 -3.69 7.39
N GLY A 22 -14.66 -4.59 7.10
CA GLY A 22 -14.74 -5.93 7.71
C GLY A 22 -16.02 -6.12 8.50
N ASP A 23 -15.91 -6.48 9.78
CA ASP A 23 -17.08 -6.82 10.60
C ASP A 23 -18.00 -5.61 10.82
N ASP A 24 -17.50 -4.39 10.69
CA ASP A 24 -18.27 -3.15 10.80
C ASP A 24 -19.40 -3.03 9.77
N PHE A 25 -19.31 -3.77 8.65
CA PHE A 25 -20.40 -3.86 7.67
C PHE A 25 -21.67 -4.47 8.27
N HIS A 26 -21.56 -5.31 9.31
CA HIS A 26 -22.72 -5.89 9.99
C HIS A 26 -23.51 -4.86 10.81
N GLY A 27 -22.88 -3.74 11.19
CA GLY A 27 -23.56 -2.65 11.87
C GLY A 27 -24.32 -1.71 10.94
N LEU A 28 -24.18 -1.85 9.61
CA LEU A 28 -24.93 -1.03 8.66
C LEU A 28 -26.36 -1.53 8.50
N THR A 29 -27.29 -0.58 8.50
CA THR A 29 -28.69 -0.80 8.16
C THR A 29 -28.98 -0.38 6.72
N PHE A 30 -30.15 -0.76 6.20
CA PHE A 30 -30.63 -0.23 4.91
C PHE A 30 -30.79 1.29 4.90
N ALA A 31 -31.07 1.92 6.06
CA ALA A 31 -31.14 3.37 6.16
C ALA A 31 -29.78 4.02 5.93
N ASP A 32 -28.71 3.42 6.45
CA ASP A 32 -27.33 3.88 6.25
C ASP A 32 -26.92 3.78 4.79
N LEU A 33 -27.30 2.70 4.09
CA LEU A 33 -27.04 2.54 2.66
C LEU A 33 -27.76 3.61 1.82
N LYS A 34 -29.02 3.92 2.15
CA LYS A 34 -29.77 5.00 1.50
C LYS A 34 -29.15 6.37 1.76
N ALA A 35 -28.72 6.63 3.00
CA ALA A 35 -28.03 7.86 3.36
C ALA A 35 -26.68 8.00 2.64
N ALA A 36 -25.91 6.91 2.52
CA ALA A 36 -24.65 6.90 1.78
C ALA A 36 -24.85 7.24 0.30
N ALA A 37 -25.91 6.70 -0.33
CA ALA A 37 -26.27 6.98 -1.71
C ALA A 37 -26.70 8.44 -1.91
N ALA A 38 -27.59 8.94 -1.05
CA ALA A 38 -28.04 10.34 -1.10
C ALA A 38 -26.87 11.32 -0.95
N GLU A 39 -25.95 11.07 -0.01
CA GLU A 39 -24.77 11.92 0.19
C GLU A 39 -23.80 11.86 -1.01
N TYR A 40 -23.72 10.73 -1.72
CA TYR A 40 -22.94 10.63 -2.96
C TYR A 40 -23.59 11.45 -4.09
N ASP A 41 -24.91 11.34 -4.28
CA ASP A 41 -25.64 12.12 -5.29
C ASP A 41 -25.60 13.62 -5.00
N ASP A 42 -25.67 14.02 -3.72
CA ASP A 42 -25.51 15.41 -3.29
C ASP A 42 -24.09 15.91 -3.59
N ALA A 43 -23.06 15.13 -3.27
CA ALA A 43 -21.67 15.49 -3.54
C ALA A 43 -21.38 15.59 -5.05
N LEU A 44 -22.04 14.78 -5.89
CA LEU A 44 -21.94 14.88 -7.36
C LEU A 44 -22.46 16.20 -7.93
N ARG A 45 -23.21 17.01 -7.17
CA ARG A 45 -23.72 18.30 -7.68
C ARG A 45 -22.61 19.28 -8.06
N VAL A 46 -21.42 19.16 -7.45
CA VAL A 46 -20.23 19.96 -7.79
C VAL A 46 -19.69 19.67 -9.19
N VAL A 47 -20.00 18.48 -9.73
CA VAL A 47 -19.61 18.06 -11.08
C VAL A 47 -20.54 18.71 -12.12
N PRO A 48 -20.02 19.22 -13.25
CA PRO A 48 -20.85 19.72 -14.35
C PRO A 48 -21.91 18.70 -14.78
N SER A 49 -23.15 19.15 -14.97
CA SER A 49 -24.29 18.27 -15.26
C SER A 49 -24.04 17.32 -16.44
N ALA A 50 -23.38 17.82 -17.50
CA ALA A 50 -23.04 17.04 -18.69
C ALA A 50 -22.05 15.89 -18.43
N LEU A 51 -21.30 15.91 -17.34
CA LEU A 51 -20.27 14.89 -17.01
C LEU A 51 -20.70 13.95 -15.89
N ARG A 52 -21.79 14.23 -15.15
CA ARG A 52 -22.18 13.47 -13.95
C ARG A 52 -22.37 11.98 -14.22
N GLU A 53 -23.08 11.62 -15.28
CA GLU A 53 -23.30 10.20 -15.63
C GLU A 53 -22.01 9.51 -16.09
N THR A 54 -21.11 10.24 -16.76
CA THR A 54 -19.79 9.71 -17.10
C THR A 54 -18.94 9.50 -15.85
N VAL A 55 -18.95 10.43 -14.89
CA VAL A 55 -18.24 10.28 -13.60
C VAL A 55 -18.76 9.06 -12.83
N LYS A 56 -20.08 8.86 -12.75
CA LYS A 56 -20.67 7.64 -12.15
C LYS A 56 -20.17 6.37 -12.85
N SER A 57 -20.20 6.36 -14.17
CA SER A 57 -19.73 5.22 -14.98
C SER A 57 -18.25 4.90 -14.77
N GLU A 58 -17.40 5.94 -14.64
CA GLU A 58 -15.98 5.80 -14.34
C GLU A 58 -15.75 5.27 -12.92
N HIS A 59 -16.53 5.71 -11.92
CA HIS A 59 -16.45 5.15 -10.56
C HIS A 59 -16.84 3.67 -10.52
N GLU A 60 -17.89 3.28 -11.26
CA GLU A 60 -18.26 1.87 -11.36
C GLU A 60 -17.20 1.04 -12.09
N ALA A 61 -16.63 1.57 -13.18
CA ALA A 61 -15.56 0.91 -13.91
C ALA A 61 -14.33 0.72 -13.02
N HIS A 62 -13.95 1.74 -12.26
CA HIS A 62 -12.90 1.67 -11.26
C HIS A 62 -13.19 0.60 -10.19
N ALA A 63 -14.38 0.59 -9.61
CA ALA A 63 -14.75 -0.40 -8.61
C ALA A 63 -14.66 -1.84 -9.16
N ARG A 64 -15.11 -2.06 -10.40
CA ARG A 64 -14.98 -3.36 -11.09
C ARG A 64 -13.51 -3.74 -11.31
N GLU A 65 -12.68 -2.80 -11.75
CA GLU A 65 -11.25 -3.04 -11.98
C GLU A 65 -10.50 -3.38 -10.68
N VAL A 66 -10.78 -2.64 -9.60
CA VAL A 66 -10.23 -2.92 -8.28
C VAL A 66 -10.65 -4.32 -7.82
N GLN A 67 -11.94 -4.68 -7.92
CA GLN A 67 -12.41 -6.00 -7.52
C GLN A 67 -11.75 -7.13 -8.32
N LEU A 68 -11.59 -6.97 -9.63
CA LEU A 68 -10.93 -7.95 -10.48
C LEU A 68 -9.46 -8.13 -10.08
N THR A 69 -8.75 -7.02 -9.87
CA THR A 69 -7.37 -7.02 -9.41
C THR A 69 -7.25 -7.74 -8.07
N LEU A 70 -8.03 -7.33 -7.07
CA LEU A 70 -8.00 -7.95 -5.73
C LEU A 70 -8.34 -9.44 -5.77
N ARG A 71 -9.30 -9.88 -6.58
CA ARG A 71 -9.62 -11.31 -6.72
C ARG A 71 -8.46 -12.11 -7.30
N ALA A 72 -7.71 -11.53 -8.24
CA ALA A 72 -6.57 -12.18 -8.88
C ALA A 72 -5.33 -12.23 -7.97
N SER A 73 -5.09 -11.19 -7.16
CA SER A 73 -3.82 -10.99 -6.48
C SER A 73 -3.86 -11.06 -4.94
N SER A 74 -5.02 -11.05 -4.28
CA SER A 74 -5.07 -10.94 -2.81
C SER A 74 -4.86 -12.25 -2.02
N ARG A 75 -4.78 -13.40 -2.71
CA ARG A 75 -4.77 -14.74 -2.08
C ARG A 75 -3.57 -14.98 -1.17
N ASP A 76 -2.39 -14.56 -1.62
CA ASP A 76 -1.13 -14.71 -0.88
C ASP A 76 -0.20 -13.53 -1.15
N VAL A 77 0.87 -13.45 -0.36
CA VAL A 77 1.84 -12.36 -0.40
C VAL A 77 2.58 -12.23 -1.74
N TYR A 78 2.86 -13.34 -2.43
CA TYR A 78 3.54 -13.31 -3.74
C TYR A 78 2.60 -12.83 -4.84
N GLN A 79 1.32 -13.22 -4.79
CA GLN A 79 0.32 -12.72 -5.71
C GLN A 79 0.08 -11.22 -5.53
N ARG A 80 0.14 -10.70 -4.29
CA ARG A 80 0.08 -9.26 -4.03
C ARG A 80 1.27 -8.51 -4.60
N VAL A 81 2.49 -9.05 -4.45
CA VAL A 81 3.69 -8.50 -5.12
C VAL A 81 3.48 -8.44 -6.63
N ARG A 82 2.96 -9.50 -7.26
CA ARG A 82 2.66 -9.48 -8.70
C ARG A 82 1.63 -8.43 -9.07
N GLY A 83 0.60 -8.24 -8.24
CA GLY A 83 -0.40 -7.20 -8.45
C GLY A 83 0.19 -5.79 -8.38
N TYR A 84 1.09 -5.51 -7.44
CA TYR A 84 1.84 -4.25 -7.42
C TYR A 84 2.71 -4.07 -8.67
N LEU A 85 3.43 -5.12 -9.09
CA LEU A 85 4.24 -5.06 -10.32
C LEU A 85 3.40 -4.82 -11.57
N ALA A 86 2.18 -5.39 -11.63
CA ALA A 86 1.25 -5.13 -12.73
C ALA A 86 0.83 -3.67 -12.82
N VAL A 87 0.57 -3.03 -11.67
CA VAL A 87 0.28 -1.59 -11.63
C VAL A 87 1.52 -0.77 -12.00
N ALA A 88 2.69 -1.10 -11.46
CA ALA A 88 3.94 -0.41 -11.79
C ALA A 88 4.26 -0.47 -13.29
N GLN A 89 4.05 -1.63 -13.91
CA GLN A 89 4.35 -1.84 -15.34
C GLN A 89 3.42 -1.06 -16.26
N ARG A 90 2.18 -0.77 -15.85
CA ARG A 90 1.28 0.09 -16.62
C ARG A 90 1.82 1.51 -16.80
N THR A 91 2.71 1.96 -15.93
CA THR A 91 3.36 3.27 -16.01
C THR A 91 4.83 3.21 -16.40
N GLY A 92 5.34 2.09 -16.90
CA GLY A 92 6.78 1.95 -17.10
C GLY A 92 7.59 2.19 -15.81
N PHE A 93 7.00 1.88 -14.65
CA PHE A 93 7.51 2.14 -13.31
C PHE A 93 7.60 3.62 -12.90
N GLU A 94 6.98 4.57 -13.62
CA GLU A 94 6.91 5.98 -13.17
C GLU A 94 6.24 6.15 -11.79
N LEU A 95 5.19 5.38 -11.49
CA LEU A 95 4.57 5.41 -10.16
C LEU A 95 5.45 4.65 -9.16
N VAL A 96 6.07 5.42 -8.25
CA VAL A 96 7.08 4.92 -7.30
C VAL A 96 6.51 3.89 -6.33
N TRP A 97 5.33 4.17 -5.78
CA TRP A 97 4.76 3.43 -4.65
C TRP A 97 4.62 1.91 -4.88
N PRO A 98 3.99 1.40 -5.96
CA PRO A 98 3.85 -0.05 -6.15
C PRO A 98 5.18 -0.82 -6.14
N THR A 99 6.24 -0.22 -6.69
CA THR A 99 7.59 -0.81 -6.69
C THR A 99 8.16 -0.88 -5.28
N VAL A 100 8.02 0.22 -4.50
CA VAL A 100 8.46 0.29 -3.10
C VAL A 100 7.68 -0.70 -2.24
N ALA A 101 6.37 -0.83 -2.43
CA ALA A 101 5.53 -1.80 -1.72
C ALA A 101 5.96 -3.26 -1.99
N ALA A 102 6.25 -3.59 -3.25
CA ALA A 102 6.79 -4.90 -3.63
C ALA A 102 8.15 -5.19 -2.96
N LEU A 103 9.02 -4.16 -2.86
CA LEU A 103 10.29 -4.28 -2.16
C LEU A 103 10.11 -4.44 -0.65
N GLY A 104 9.19 -3.70 -0.02
CA GLY A 104 8.88 -3.82 1.42
C GLY A 104 8.38 -5.22 1.79
N ILE A 105 7.58 -5.84 0.92
CA ILE A 105 7.23 -7.26 1.08
C ILE A 105 8.45 -8.16 1.00
N SER A 106 9.41 -7.86 0.11
CA SER A 106 10.67 -8.63 -0.01
C SER A 106 11.52 -8.55 1.26
N GLN A 107 11.57 -7.36 1.88
CA GLN A 107 12.23 -7.14 3.17
C GLN A 107 11.59 -7.99 4.27
N ILE A 108 10.25 -8.02 4.35
CA ILE A 108 9.52 -8.86 5.32
C ILE A 108 9.82 -10.34 5.06
N LEU A 109 9.80 -10.80 3.79
CA LEU A 109 10.10 -12.19 3.44
C LEU A 109 11.56 -12.58 3.73
N ALA A 110 12.51 -11.68 3.55
CA ALA A 110 13.91 -11.89 3.93
C ALA A 110 14.08 -11.92 5.45
N GLY A 111 13.34 -11.07 6.18
CA GLY A 111 13.28 -11.04 7.64
C GLY A 111 12.50 -12.22 8.27
N ALA A 112 11.59 -12.86 7.52
CA ALA A 112 10.83 -14.02 7.98
C ALA A 112 11.70 -15.23 8.37
N GLY A 113 12.95 -15.28 7.90
CA GLY A 113 13.94 -16.24 8.42
C GLY A 113 14.23 -16.07 9.92
N ALA A 114 14.14 -14.84 10.45
CA ALA A 114 14.28 -14.56 11.88
C ALA A 114 13.01 -14.90 12.68
N TYR A 115 11.82 -14.73 12.09
CA TYR A 115 10.55 -15.13 12.72
C TYR A 115 10.36 -16.66 12.77
N ARG A 116 10.89 -17.40 11.79
CA ARG A 116 10.98 -18.87 11.87
C ARG A 116 11.89 -19.35 13.02
N LEU A 117 12.87 -18.54 13.40
CA LEU A 117 13.69 -18.79 14.60
C LEU A 117 12.86 -18.58 15.88
N VAL A 118 11.93 -17.63 15.89
CA VAL A 118 10.94 -17.45 16.97
C VAL A 118 9.94 -18.62 17.00
N SER A 119 9.51 -19.17 15.87
CA SER A 119 8.63 -20.35 15.85
C SER A 119 9.34 -21.62 16.35
N LEU A 120 10.63 -21.82 15.99
CA LEU A 120 11.47 -22.89 16.52
C LEU A 120 11.76 -22.72 18.03
N LEU A 121 11.96 -21.49 18.49
CA LEU A 121 12.03 -21.17 19.92
C LEU A 121 10.68 -21.34 20.62
N GLY A 122 9.56 -21.14 19.91
CA GLY A 122 8.20 -21.38 20.41
C GLY A 122 7.90 -22.86 20.64
N GLU A 123 8.38 -23.75 19.76
CA GLU A 123 8.31 -25.20 19.98
C GLU A 123 9.13 -25.64 21.20
N TYR A 124 10.32 -25.04 21.39
CA TYR A 124 11.17 -25.31 22.55
C TYR A 124 10.65 -24.66 23.86
N ALA A 125 10.03 -23.47 23.77
CA ALA A 125 9.41 -22.78 24.90
C ALA A 125 8.11 -23.45 25.37
N ASN A 126 7.30 -23.97 24.43
CA ASN A 126 6.16 -24.83 24.74
C ASN A 126 6.61 -26.12 25.45
N ALA A 127 7.71 -26.72 25.02
CA ALA A 127 8.30 -27.88 25.71
C ALA A 127 8.79 -27.56 27.14
N LEU A 128 9.03 -26.28 27.45
CA LEU A 128 9.37 -25.76 28.77
C LEU A 128 8.16 -25.18 29.54
N GLY A 129 6.94 -25.34 29.04
CA GLY A 129 5.69 -24.92 29.70
C GLY A 129 5.26 -23.46 29.45
N TYR A 130 5.78 -22.81 28.40
CA TYR A 130 5.42 -21.44 28.02
C TYR A 130 4.55 -21.41 26.76
N ASP A 131 3.26 -21.77 26.89
CA ASP A 131 2.30 -21.87 25.77
C ASP A 131 2.13 -20.56 24.96
N GLY A 132 2.43 -19.40 25.58
CA GLY A 132 2.21 -18.08 24.97
C GLY A 132 3.14 -17.73 23.78
N VAL A 133 4.28 -18.42 23.60
CA VAL A 133 5.23 -18.07 22.52
C VAL A 133 4.74 -18.54 21.15
N SER A 134 4.14 -19.73 21.08
CA SER A 134 3.52 -20.23 19.85
C SER A 134 2.29 -19.41 19.46
N GLU A 135 1.46 -19.04 20.45
CA GLU A 135 0.30 -18.16 20.27
C GLU A 135 0.71 -16.78 19.76
N LEU A 136 1.79 -16.19 20.30
CA LEU A 136 2.34 -14.92 19.83
C LEU A 136 2.82 -15.03 18.37
N SER A 137 3.54 -16.09 18.01
CA SER A 137 4.01 -16.28 16.63
C SER A 137 2.84 -16.40 15.64
N ALA A 138 1.81 -17.17 15.98
CA ALA A 138 0.60 -17.31 15.17
C ALA A 138 -0.18 -15.99 15.06
N ALA A 139 -0.27 -15.22 16.16
CA ALA A 139 -0.90 -13.91 16.19
C ALA A 139 -0.17 -12.88 15.32
N ILE A 140 1.18 -12.88 15.33
CA ILE A 140 2.01 -12.04 14.46
C ILE A 140 1.80 -12.41 12.99
N ASP A 141 1.81 -13.70 12.64
CA ASP A 141 1.59 -14.15 11.26
C ASP A 141 0.18 -13.82 10.73
N ASP A 142 -0.85 -13.97 11.55
CA ASP A 142 -2.22 -13.55 11.21
C ASP A 142 -2.30 -12.02 11.04
N MET A 143 -1.74 -11.27 11.98
CA MET A 143 -1.69 -9.81 11.93
C MET A 143 -0.98 -9.30 10.68
N VAL A 144 0.21 -9.81 10.35
CA VAL A 144 0.96 -9.44 9.14
C VAL A 144 0.16 -9.77 7.89
N ARG A 145 -0.53 -10.92 7.86
CA ARG A 145 -1.40 -11.30 6.73
C ARG A 145 -2.59 -10.36 6.57
N ARG A 146 -3.27 -9.98 7.65
CA ARG A 146 -4.40 -9.05 7.63
C ARG A 146 -3.96 -7.65 7.24
N ALA A 147 -2.93 -7.12 7.90
CA ALA A 147 -2.38 -5.80 7.61
C ALA A 147 -1.96 -5.69 6.14
N ASN A 148 -1.18 -6.67 5.64
CA ASN A 148 -0.73 -6.66 4.24
C ASN A 148 -1.88 -6.79 3.23
N ARG A 149 -2.97 -7.50 3.56
CA ARG A 149 -4.16 -7.56 2.71
C ARG A 149 -4.92 -6.23 2.68
N SER A 150 -5.13 -5.60 3.83
CA SER A 150 -5.81 -4.31 3.94
C SER A 150 -5.03 -3.20 3.25
N ILE A 151 -3.73 -3.13 3.52
CA ILE A 151 -2.77 -2.24 2.86
C ILE A 151 -2.85 -2.39 1.33
N TYR A 152 -2.75 -3.62 0.84
CA TYR A 152 -2.82 -3.90 -0.59
C TYR A 152 -4.15 -3.44 -1.23
N ALA A 153 -5.26 -3.66 -0.54
CA ALA A 153 -6.58 -3.27 -1.04
C ALA A 153 -6.75 -1.74 -1.16
N ASP A 154 -6.27 -1.00 -0.16
CA ASP A 154 -6.33 0.48 -0.14
C ASP A 154 -5.40 1.09 -1.20
N SER A 155 -4.15 0.61 -1.27
CA SER A 155 -3.16 1.14 -2.19
C SER A 155 -3.48 0.87 -3.66
N ILE A 156 -3.93 -0.34 -4.02
CA ILE A 156 -4.28 -0.66 -5.41
C ILE A 156 -5.44 0.19 -5.89
N SER A 157 -6.46 0.41 -5.04
CA SER A 157 -7.56 1.31 -5.36
C SER A 157 -7.05 2.72 -5.63
N THR A 158 -6.19 3.25 -4.76
CA THR A 158 -5.59 4.59 -4.88
C THR A 158 -4.78 4.73 -6.16
N SER A 159 -3.86 3.80 -6.40
CA SER A 159 -2.99 3.79 -7.59
C SER A 159 -3.80 3.71 -8.88
N LEU A 160 -4.73 2.76 -9.01
CA LEU A 160 -5.51 2.57 -10.25
C LEU A 160 -6.35 3.79 -10.61
N PHE A 161 -6.96 4.44 -9.62
CA PHE A 161 -7.75 5.64 -9.88
C PHE A 161 -6.87 6.82 -10.31
N ALA A 162 -5.71 7.01 -9.67
CA ALA A 162 -4.75 8.02 -10.08
C ALA A 162 -4.27 7.80 -11.53
N LEU A 163 -3.95 6.55 -11.89
CA LEU A 163 -3.59 6.20 -13.27
C LEU A 163 -4.71 6.49 -14.26
N ARG A 164 -5.97 6.28 -13.87
CA ARG A 164 -7.11 6.61 -14.71
C ARG A 164 -7.21 8.11 -14.97
N CYS A 165 -7.08 8.95 -13.94
CA CYS A 165 -7.07 10.41 -14.09
C CYS A 165 -5.94 10.89 -15.02
N VAL A 166 -4.71 10.39 -14.79
CA VAL A 166 -3.55 10.70 -15.62
C VAL A 166 -3.78 10.28 -17.09
N ALA A 167 -4.30 9.08 -17.33
CA ALA A 167 -4.59 8.58 -18.68
C ALA A 167 -5.67 9.42 -19.38
N LEU A 168 -6.68 9.88 -18.65
CA LEU A 168 -7.72 10.77 -19.19
C LEU A 168 -7.13 12.12 -19.62
N ARG A 169 -6.24 12.72 -18.83
CA ARG A 169 -5.55 13.96 -19.23
C ARG A 169 -4.69 13.75 -20.46
N ARG A 170 -3.85 12.71 -20.47
CA ARG A 170 -2.95 12.38 -21.59
C ARG A 170 -3.72 12.12 -22.89
N SER A 171 -4.95 11.61 -22.80
CA SER A 171 -5.84 11.40 -23.97
C SER A 171 -6.70 12.61 -24.35
N GLY A 172 -6.40 13.81 -23.81
CA GLY A 172 -7.12 15.05 -24.12
C GLY A 172 -8.48 15.18 -23.43
N ARG A 173 -8.82 14.29 -22.49
CA ARG A 173 -10.08 14.31 -21.72
C ARG A 173 -9.91 14.99 -20.36
N SER A 174 -9.17 16.09 -20.30
CA SER A 174 -8.85 16.80 -19.05
C SER A 174 -10.09 17.22 -18.26
N ALA A 175 -11.15 17.68 -18.92
CA ALA A 175 -12.39 18.07 -18.25
C ALA A 175 -13.04 16.92 -17.47
N LEU A 176 -12.92 15.67 -17.95
CA LEU A 176 -13.40 14.51 -17.22
C LEU A 176 -12.48 14.15 -16.05
N ALA A 177 -11.16 14.26 -16.21
CA ALA A 177 -10.22 14.07 -15.11
C ALA A 177 -10.46 15.10 -13.98
N ASP A 178 -10.64 16.37 -14.33
CA ASP A 178 -10.97 17.44 -13.39
C ASP A 178 -12.31 17.16 -12.67
N ALA A 179 -13.32 16.73 -13.42
CA ALA A 179 -14.62 16.35 -12.86
C ALA A 179 -14.52 15.16 -11.89
N LEU A 180 -13.70 14.15 -12.21
CA LEU A 180 -13.45 13.02 -11.33
C LEU A 180 -12.78 13.47 -10.04
N LEU A 181 -11.77 14.34 -10.11
CA LEU A 181 -10.97 14.79 -8.95
C LEU A 181 -11.67 15.84 -8.08
N ALA A 182 -12.56 16.64 -8.67
CA ALA A 182 -13.39 17.62 -7.96
C ALA A 182 -14.66 17.00 -7.36
N GLY A 183 -15.13 15.89 -7.93
CA GLY A 183 -16.29 15.14 -7.45
C GLY A 183 -16.03 14.38 -6.14
N PRO A 184 -17.03 13.64 -5.64
CA PRO A 184 -16.83 12.77 -4.49
C PRO A 184 -15.79 11.69 -4.79
N PRO A 185 -14.98 11.25 -3.82
CA PRO A 185 -14.10 10.12 -4.01
C PRO A 185 -14.88 8.81 -4.26
N PRO A 186 -14.27 7.82 -4.92
CA PRO A 186 -14.81 6.46 -5.00
C PRO A 186 -15.13 5.86 -3.63
N LEU A 187 -16.09 4.92 -3.60
CA LEU A 187 -16.66 4.33 -2.38
C LEU A 187 -15.62 3.82 -1.36
N THR A 188 -14.49 3.31 -1.83
CA THR A 188 -13.44 2.68 -1.03
C THR A 188 -12.35 3.65 -0.55
N MET A 189 -12.41 4.91 -0.95
CA MET A 189 -11.39 5.91 -0.65
C MET A 189 -11.86 6.90 0.42
N ASP A 190 -11.01 7.14 1.41
CA ASP A 190 -11.16 8.30 2.29
C ASP A 190 -10.45 9.54 1.72
N GLU A 191 -10.56 10.65 2.42
CA GLU A 191 -10.00 11.94 2.01
C GLU A 191 -8.46 11.93 1.87
N GLN A 192 -7.74 11.07 2.62
CA GLN A 192 -6.29 11.00 2.50
C GLN A 192 -5.88 10.21 1.25
N SER A 193 -6.51 9.06 0.96
CA SER A 193 -6.32 8.39 -0.35
C SER A 193 -6.66 9.33 -1.49
N TRP A 194 -7.73 10.12 -1.34
CA TRP A 194 -8.15 11.08 -2.34
C TRP A 194 -7.17 12.23 -2.55
N ARG A 195 -6.50 12.68 -1.49
CA ARG A 195 -5.40 13.64 -1.59
C ARG A 195 -4.20 13.04 -2.35
N ILE A 196 -3.83 11.80 -2.05
CA ILE A 196 -2.75 11.09 -2.76
C ILE A 196 -3.06 11.02 -4.27
N VAL A 197 -4.28 10.63 -4.65
CA VAL A 197 -4.72 10.60 -6.06
C VAL A 197 -4.51 11.96 -6.74
N ARG A 198 -4.99 13.05 -6.11
CA ARG A 198 -4.84 14.41 -6.65
C ARG A 198 -3.38 14.83 -6.78
N SER A 199 -2.55 14.48 -5.80
CA SER A 199 -1.12 14.76 -5.85
C SER A 199 -0.41 13.98 -6.96
N ILE A 200 -0.76 12.71 -7.18
CA ILE A 200 -0.20 11.92 -8.29
C ILE A 200 -0.58 12.54 -9.64
N ASP A 201 -1.84 12.94 -9.82
CA ASP A 201 -2.33 13.59 -11.05
C ASP A 201 -1.56 14.89 -11.34
N LEU A 202 -1.34 15.72 -10.32
CA LEU A 202 -0.55 16.95 -10.43
C LEU A 202 0.94 16.67 -10.71
N ALA A 203 1.54 15.70 -10.02
CA ALA A 203 2.93 15.34 -10.24
C ALA A 203 3.15 14.79 -11.64
N ALA A 204 2.19 14.06 -12.19
CA ALA A 204 2.25 13.49 -13.54
C ALA A 204 2.26 14.55 -14.65
N SER A 205 1.87 15.80 -14.37
CA SER A 205 1.95 16.93 -15.32
C SER A 205 3.28 17.70 -15.24
N ILE A 206 4.22 17.29 -14.39
CA ILE A 206 5.55 17.90 -14.33
C ILE A 206 6.37 17.40 -15.53
N ASP A 207 6.80 18.30 -16.41
CA ASP A 207 7.54 17.94 -17.62
C ASP A 207 8.95 17.41 -17.32
N ASP A 208 9.68 18.08 -16.41
CA ASP A 208 11.01 17.68 -15.99
C ASP A 208 10.97 16.32 -15.27
N GLY A 209 11.60 15.30 -15.88
CA GLY A 209 11.51 13.91 -15.41
C GLY A 209 12.09 13.71 -14.00
N LYS A 210 13.13 14.48 -13.63
CA LYS A 210 13.77 14.38 -12.31
C LYS A 210 12.91 15.03 -11.23
N ALA A 211 12.34 16.20 -11.50
CA ALA A 211 11.40 16.87 -10.62
C ALA A 211 10.12 16.03 -10.46
N ARG A 212 9.60 15.47 -11.56
CA ARG A 212 8.47 14.54 -11.55
C ARG A 212 8.75 13.33 -10.66
N PHE A 213 9.90 12.68 -10.84
CA PHE A 213 10.32 11.56 -9.99
C PHE A 213 10.41 11.97 -8.51
N THR A 214 11.03 13.12 -8.22
CA THR A 214 11.18 13.62 -6.85
C THR A 214 9.82 13.83 -6.17
N GLU A 215 8.86 14.42 -6.89
CA GLU A 215 7.52 14.64 -6.36
C GLU A 215 6.75 13.32 -6.19
N LEU A 216 6.82 12.40 -7.17
CA LEU A 216 6.20 11.07 -7.05
C LEU A 216 6.82 10.24 -5.92
N ALA A 217 8.11 10.36 -5.67
CA ALA A 217 8.78 9.74 -4.52
C ALA A 217 8.26 10.32 -3.20
N ARG A 218 8.12 11.65 -3.11
CA ARG A 218 7.56 12.31 -1.93
C ARG A 218 6.13 11.83 -1.65
N ILE A 219 5.27 11.78 -2.67
CA ILE A 219 3.89 11.31 -2.55
C ILE A 219 3.84 9.82 -2.15
N ALA A 220 4.73 9.01 -2.70
CA ALA A 220 4.83 7.61 -2.32
C ALA A 220 5.29 7.42 -0.85
N PHE A 221 6.04 8.38 -0.28
CA PHE A 221 6.32 8.38 1.16
C PHE A 221 5.08 8.74 2.00
N ASP A 222 4.22 9.65 1.52
CA ASP A 222 2.93 9.94 2.17
C ASP A 222 2.02 8.68 2.16
N GLU A 223 2.05 7.88 1.07
CA GLU A 223 1.36 6.59 0.99
C GLU A 223 1.98 5.56 1.95
N PHE A 224 3.32 5.50 2.06
CA PHE A 224 4.02 4.67 3.04
C PHE A 224 3.58 4.95 4.48
N GLU A 225 3.58 6.23 4.89
CA GLU A 225 3.16 6.64 6.24
C GLU A 225 1.72 6.20 6.52
N ARG A 226 0.83 6.35 5.53
CA ARG A 226 -0.55 5.88 5.63
C ARG A 226 -0.63 4.39 5.90
N GLU A 227 0.15 3.58 5.18
CA GLU A 227 0.18 2.13 5.37
C GLU A 227 0.80 1.72 6.71
N GLN A 228 1.82 2.42 7.18
CA GLN A 228 2.39 2.17 8.51
C GLN A 228 1.36 2.42 9.62
N ALA A 229 0.40 3.33 9.42
CA ALA A 229 -0.70 3.50 10.37
C ALA A 229 -1.69 2.31 10.36
N ALA A 230 -1.92 1.69 9.20
CA ALA A 230 -2.68 0.44 9.12
C ALA A 230 -1.97 -0.70 9.86
N LEU A 231 -0.64 -0.76 9.74
CA LEU A 231 0.16 -1.69 10.52
C LEU A 231 0.09 -1.38 12.03
N THR A 232 0.19 -0.11 12.46
CA THR A 232 0.01 0.29 13.87
C THR A 232 -1.33 -0.20 14.43
N TYR A 233 -2.41 0.04 13.68
CA TYR A 233 -3.76 -0.37 14.09
C TYR A 233 -3.87 -1.88 14.33
N HIS A 234 -3.22 -2.68 13.49
CA HIS A 234 -3.23 -4.13 13.66
C HIS A 234 -2.27 -4.64 14.75
N LEU A 235 -1.28 -3.84 15.16
CA LEU A 235 -0.32 -4.16 16.22
C LEU A 235 -0.85 -3.88 17.63
N ASP A 236 -1.79 -2.94 17.75
CA ASP A 236 -2.31 -2.49 19.05
C ASP A 236 -2.83 -3.67 19.90
N GLY A 237 -2.28 -3.83 21.10
CA GLY A 237 -2.62 -4.89 22.05
C GLY A 237 -2.16 -6.32 21.71
N ARG A 238 -1.37 -6.54 20.64
CA ARG A 238 -1.01 -7.89 20.16
C ARG A 238 0.45 -8.33 20.38
N LEU A 239 1.34 -7.43 20.81
CA LEU A 239 2.77 -7.72 20.96
C LEU A 239 3.23 -8.03 22.40
N GLU A 240 2.34 -7.98 23.38
CA GLU A 240 2.70 -8.30 24.76
C GLU A 240 2.43 -9.78 25.08
N LEU A 241 3.48 -10.52 25.44
CA LEU A 241 3.31 -11.82 26.12
C LEU A 241 2.79 -11.58 27.55
N ARG A 242 1.47 -11.69 27.73
CA ARG A 242 0.86 -11.61 29.06
C ARG A 242 1.50 -12.65 29.99
N GLY A 243 2.09 -12.19 31.09
CA GLY A 243 2.72 -13.04 32.11
C GLY A 243 4.17 -13.47 31.82
N ALA A 244 4.79 -13.05 30.71
CA ALA A 244 6.20 -13.36 30.47
C ALA A 244 7.15 -12.48 31.31
N PRO A 245 8.23 -13.05 31.90
CA PRO A 245 9.28 -12.28 32.55
C PRO A 245 9.93 -11.24 31.63
N ASP A 246 10.33 -10.09 32.20
CA ASP A 246 10.94 -8.96 31.48
C ASP A 246 12.15 -9.35 30.61
N TRP A 247 12.93 -10.35 31.03
CA TRP A 247 14.09 -10.79 30.25
C TRP A 247 13.70 -11.54 28.97
N ILE A 248 12.55 -12.25 28.97
CA ILE A 248 11.98 -12.88 27.77
C ILE A 248 11.44 -11.80 26.85
N GLN A 249 10.68 -10.85 27.39
CA GLN A 249 10.20 -9.68 26.65
C GLN A 249 11.38 -8.94 25.98
N LYS A 250 12.47 -8.69 26.72
CA LYS A 250 13.67 -8.01 26.21
C LYS A 250 14.39 -8.79 25.11
N ARG A 251 14.40 -10.12 25.14
CA ARG A 251 15.01 -10.97 24.10
C ARG A 251 14.17 -11.11 22.84
N LEU A 252 12.85 -10.94 22.95
CA LEU A 252 11.93 -10.99 21.81
C LEU A 252 11.76 -9.63 21.11
N ARG A 253 12.31 -8.55 21.67
CA ARG A 253 12.35 -7.24 21.01
C ARG A 253 13.15 -7.32 19.70
N ILE A 254 12.61 -6.71 18.66
CA ILE A 254 13.32 -6.54 17.39
C ILE A 254 14.48 -5.59 17.63
N GLN A 255 15.71 -6.08 17.48
CA GLN A 255 16.94 -5.28 17.68
C GLN A 255 17.51 -4.73 16.38
N SER A 256 17.04 -5.23 15.24
CA SER A 256 17.53 -4.82 13.93
C SER A 256 16.46 -4.96 12.86
N VAL A 257 16.51 -4.10 11.86
CA VAL A 257 15.73 -4.24 10.62
C VAL A 257 16.66 -4.49 9.45
N THR A 258 16.16 -5.15 8.42
CA THR A 258 16.90 -5.33 7.18
C THR A 258 16.57 -4.17 6.24
N LEU A 259 17.51 -3.30 5.87
CA LEU A 259 17.26 -2.18 4.97
C LEU A 259 17.87 -2.42 3.58
N PRO A 260 17.26 -1.91 2.50
CA PRO A 260 17.83 -1.94 1.17
C PRO A 260 19.06 -1.02 1.11
N VAL A 261 20.08 -1.46 0.40
CA VAL A 261 21.28 -0.66 0.12
C VAL A 261 21.64 -0.83 -1.35
N ILE A 262 21.98 0.28 -2.00
CA ILE A 262 22.32 0.32 -3.42
C ILE A 262 23.81 0.59 -3.57
N GLU A 263 24.53 -0.39 -4.10
CA GLU A 263 25.98 -0.30 -4.35
C GLU A 263 26.30 -0.81 -5.73
N GLY A 264 27.13 -0.06 -6.48
CA GLY A 264 27.48 -0.42 -7.86
C GLY A 264 26.24 -0.62 -8.75
N GLY A 265 25.17 0.15 -8.52
CA GLY A 265 23.90 0.02 -9.25
C GLY A 265 23.09 -1.23 -8.93
N ARG A 266 23.40 -1.94 -7.85
CA ARG A 266 22.70 -3.17 -7.43
C ARG A 266 22.07 -3.02 -6.05
N LEU A 267 20.80 -3.39 -5.96
CA LEU A 267 20.11 -3.49 -4.68
C LEU A 267 20.52 -4.78 -3.94
N SER A 268 20.92 -4.60 -2.69
CA SER A 268 21.14 -5.64 -1.69
C SER A 268 20.42 -5.26 -0.39
N PHE A 269 20.51 -6.12 0.62
CA PHE A 269 19.88 -5.89 1.91
C PHE A 269 20.92 -6.02 3.03
N ARG A 270 20.88 -5.11 4.01
CA ARG A 270 21.78 -5.12 5.17
C ARG A 270 20.99 -5.03 6.46
N LYS A 271 21.50 -5.64 7.53
CA LYS A 271 20.93 -5.45 8.86
C LYS A 271 21.41 -4.11 9.42
N GLU A 272 20.47 -3.31 9.87
CA GLU A 272 20.72 -2.10 10.65
C GLU A 272 20.15 -2.26 12.04
N LEU A 273 20.92 -1.85 13.04
CA LEU A 273 20.51 -1.89 14.44
C LEU A 273 19.46 -0.81 14.69
N LEU A 274 18.42 -1.17 15.42
CA LEU A 274 17.44 -0.22 15.92
C LEU A 274 17.99 0.47 17.18
N PRO A 275 17.60 1.73 17.46
CA PRO A 275 17.95 2.41 18.69
C PRO A 275 17.54 1.63 19.94
N ASP A 276 18.30 1.78 21.02
CA ASP A 276 17.92 1.22 22.32
C ASP A 276 16.53 1.76 22.75
N GLY A 277 15.63 0.85 23.11
CA GLY A 277 14.28 1.20 23.51
C GLY A 277 13.31 1.46 22.35
N PHE A 278 13.69 1.16 21.10
CA PHE A 278 12.77 1.26 19.95
C PHE A 278 11.48 0.46 20.19
N ASP A 279 10.35 1.15 20.04
CA ASP A 279 9.02 0.57 20.19
C ASP A 279 8.39 0.35 18.80
N LEU A 280 8.07 -0.90 18.48
CA LEU A 280 7.41 -1.25 17.22
C LEU A 280 5.94 -0.77 17.17
N THR A 281 5.34 -0.48 18.31
CA THR A 281 3.99 0.07 18.38
C THR A 281 3.97 1.59 18.16
N ASP A 282 5.10 2.27 18.37
CA ASP A 282 5.25 3.69 18.07
C ASP A 282 5.27 3.90 16.54
N HIS A 283 4.16 4.43 16.04
CA HIS A 283 4.00 4.76 14.63
C HIS A 283 5.08 5.73 14.13
N ARG A 284 5.35 6.79 14.89
CA ARG A 284 6.25 7.87 14.50
C ARG A 284 7.68 7.35 14.46
N ALA A 285 8.12 6.62 15.49
CA ALA A 285 9.46 6.06 15.55
C ALA A 285 9.75 5.14 14.35
N ARG A 286 8.77 4.32 13.93
CA ARG A 286 8.91 3.46 12.74
C ARG A 286 8.99 4.23 11.43
N VAL A 287 8.15 5.23 11.26
CA VAL A 287 8.10 6.02 10.02
C VAL A 287 9.34 6.91 9.90
N GLU A 288 9.67 7.69 10.92
CA GLU A 288 10.78 8.67 10.87
C GLU A 288 12.17 8.01 10.95
N GLY A 289 12.29 6.82 11.54
CA GLY A 289 13.55 6.08 11.62
C GLY A 289 13.73 5.09 10.45
N PRO A 290 13.50 3.79 10.67
CA PRO A 290 13.81 2.76 9.67
C PRO A 290 12.96 2.87 8.40
N GLY A 291 11.72 3.38 8.48
CA GLY A 291 10.86 3.62 7.33
C GLY A 291 11.42 4.68 6.38
N ARG A 292 11.86 5.83 6.92
CA ARG A 292 12.53 6.88 6.17
C ARG A 292 13.84 6.39 5.55
N ALA A 293 14.68 5.70 6.32
CA ALA A 293 15.93 5.13 5.82
C ALA A 293 15.71 4.12 4.68
N PHE A 294 14.68 3.27 4.79
CA PHE A 294 14.28 2.35 3.72
C PHE A 294 13.92 3.10 2.44
N PHE A 295 13.10 4.14 2.59
CA PHE A 295 12.55 4.88 1.45
C PHE A 295 13.64 5.71 0.77
N ASP A 296 14.41 6.48 1.53
CA ASP A 296 15.51 7.30 1.02
C ASP A 296 16.53 6.44 0.25
N ALA A 297 16.87 5.25 0.76
CA ALA A 297 17.82 4.36 0.09
C ALA A 297 17.41 3.99 -1.34
N VAL A 298 16.10 3.89 -1.62
CA VAL A 298 15.58 3.44 -2.92
C VAL A 298 15.02 4.58 -3.77
N THR A 299 14.78 5.75 -3.19
CA THR A 299 14.24 6.92 -3.91
C THR A 299 15.14 8.15 -3.89
N GLN A 300 16.35 8.08 -3.33
CA GLN A 300 17.31 9.21 -3.34
C GLN A 300 17.65 9.72 -4.75
N SER A 301 17.51 8.87 -5.78
CA SER A 301 17.70 9.26 -7.17
C SER A 301 16.93 8.33 -8.13
N PRO A 302 16.69 8.76 -9.39
CA PRO A 302 16.13 7.89 -10.43
C PRO A 302 16.96 6.61 -10.65
N GLU A 303 18.30 6.69 -10.57
CA GLU A 303 19.22 5.57 -10.75
C GLU A 303 19.05 4.53 -9.64
N ALA A 304 18.97 5.00 -8.39
CA ALA A 304 18.68 4.17 -7.22
C ALA A 304 17.34 3.44 -7.39
N PHE A 305 16.33 4.17 -7.86
CA PHE A 305 15.03 3.58 -8.10
C PHE A 305 15.05 2.57 -9.26
N ARG A 306 15.80 2.83 -10.35
CA ARG A 306 15.99 1.85 -11.44
C ARG A 306 16.66 0.56 -10.94
N ALA A 307 17.65 0.64 -10.05
CA ALA A 307 18.25 -0.54 -9.42
C ALA A 307 17.22 -1.34 -8.60
N THR A 308 16.30 -0.63 -7.94
CA THR A 308 15.18 -1.21 -7.19
C THR A 308 14.19 -1.92 -8.11
N VAL A 309 13.76 -1.26 -9.20
CA VAL A 309 12.91 -1.84 -10.24
C VAL A 309 13.55 -3.12 -10.79
N ALA A 310 14.83 -3.07 -11.16
CA ALA A 310 15.56 -4.22 -11.68
C ALA A 310 15.59 -5.39 -10.68
N TYR A 311 15.73 -5.11 -9.38
CA TYR A 311 15.68 -6.14 -8.35
C TYR A 311 14.31 -6.81 -8.28
N VAL A 312 13.22 -6.04 -8.15
CA VAL A 312 11.88 -6.61 -7.97
C VAL A 312 11.39 -7.34 -9.23
N VAL A 313 11.72 -6.83 -10.41
CA VAL A 313 11.42 -7.50 -11.69
C VAL A 313 12.21 -8.80 -11.81
N ARG A 314 13.51 -8.82 -11.50
CA ARG A 314 14.30 -10.05 -11.52
C ARG A 314 13.79 -11.07 -10.51
N ARG A 315 13.35 -10.62 -9.33
CA ARG A 315 12.95 -11.50 -8.23
C ARG A 315 11.54 -12.08 -8.39
N PHE A 316 10.61 -11.33 -8.97
CA PHE A 316 9.18 -11.67 -9.00
C PHE A 316 8.50 -11.53 -10.36
N GLY A 317 9.15 -10.88 -11.33
CA GLY A 317 8.65 -10.79 -12.69
C GLY A 317 8.48 -12.18 -13.31
N ARG A 318 7.44 -12.37 -14.11
CA ARG A 318 7.33 -13.52 -15.01
C ARG A 318 7.98 -13.15 -16.33
N VAL A 319 8.93 -13.98 -16.78
CA VAL A 319 9.47 -13.89 -18.14
C VAL A 319 8.55 -14.72 -19.05
N SER A 320 8.04 -14.12 -20.12
CA SER A 320 7.55 -14.90 -21.27
C SER A 320 8.65 -15.86 -21.75
N PRO A 321 8.35 -17.00 -22.37
CA PRO A 321 9.35 -17.80 -23.09
C PRO A 321 10.21 -17.00 -24.09
N HIS A 322 9.79 -15.78 -24.46
CA HIS A 322 10.47 -14.87 -25.37
C HIS A 322 11.13 -13.64 -24.70
N GLY A 323 11.36 -13.66 -23.38
CA GLY A 323 12.10 -12.57 -22.70
C GLY A 323 11.30 -11.28 -22.44
N LEU A 324 10.04 -11.20 -22.87
CA LEU A 324 9.16 -10.03 -22.68
C LEU A 324 8.25 -10.19 -21.45
N PRO A 325 7.90 -9.10 -20.73
CA PRO A 325 6.84 -9.13 -19.72
C PRO A 325 5.47 -9.34 -20.38
N VAL A 326 4.68 -10.32 -19.90
CA VAL A 326 3.32 -10.59 -20.43
C VAL A 326 2.26 -9.89 -19.59
N TYR A 327 1.46 -9.04 -20.22
CA TYR A 327 0.08 -8.76 -19.79
C TYR A 327 -0.88 -9.14 -20.91
N GLY A 328 -1.95 -9.84 -20.54
CA GLY A 328 -3.03 -10.22 -21.45
C GLY A 328 -3.67 -8.99 -22.11
N ALA A 329 -4.13 -9.20 -23.34
CA ALA A 329 -4.71 -8.18 -24.21
C ALA A 329 -5.71 -7.25 -23.50
N GLY A 330 -5.44 -5.94 -23.52
CA GLY A 330 -6.41 -4.90 -23.13
C GLY A 330 -5.86 -3.69 -22.36
N GLY A 331 -4.62 -3.72 -21.86
CA GLY A 331 -3.99 -2.55 -21.26
C GLY A 331 -3.36 -1.67 -22.34
N LEU A 332 -3.83 -0.42 -22.48
CA LEU A 332 -3.20 0.59 -23.33
C LEU A 332 -1.70 0.68 -22.99
N PRO A 333 -0.79 0.68 -23.97
CA PRO A 333 0.57 1.11 -23.71
C PRO A 333 0.50 2.59 -23.33
N LEU A 334 0.92 2.93 -22.12
CA LEU A 334 1.51 4.25 -21.94
C LEU A 334 2.82 4.18 -22.73
N GLU A 335 2.87 4.85 -23.87
CA GLU A 335 4.14 5.21 -24.51
C GLU A 335 4.87 6.15 -23.55
N THR A 336 5.49 5.57 -22.53
CA THR A 336 6.55 6.23 -21.76
C THR A 336 7.84 5.78 -22.41
N ALA A 337 8.51 6.71 -23.08
CA ALA A 337 9.93 6.59 -23.30
C ALA A 337 10.58 6.23 -21.95
N PRO A 338 11.50 5.25 -21.90
CA PRO A 338 12.31 5.08 -20.71
C PRO A 338 13.00 6.41 -20.39
N PHE A 339 13.41 6.57 -19.12
CA PHE A 339 14.30 7.65 -18.71
C PHE A 339 15.54 7.66 -19.60
N ASP A 340 15.50 8.40 -20.70
CA ASP A 340 16.66 8.73 -21.52
C ASP A 340 17.31 9.99 -20.93
N ASP A 341 18.64 9.96 -20.90
CA ASP A 341 19.56 10.83 -20.16
C ASP A 341 19.38 12.34 -20.33
#